data_AF-A0A1Q7SK03-F1
#
_entry.id   AF-A0A1Q7SK03-F1
#
_cell.length_a   1.000
_cell.length_b   1.000
_cell.length_c   1.000
_cell.angle_alpha   90.00
_cell.angle_beta   90.00
_cell.angle_gamma   90.00
#
_symmetry.space_group_name_H-M   'P 1'
#
loop_
_entity.id
_entity.type
_entity.pdbx_description
1 polymer ?
#
loop_
_entity_poly.entity_id
_entity_poly.type
_entity_poly.pdbx_seq_one_letter_code
_entity_poly.pdbx_strand_id
1 'polypeptide(L)'
;MPTDALNTGILALVWNSGPIAKVVLAVLLGFSIVSWALIVDKAWQFRRIHRQTIEFLKTFREGRRPSIVYGAARRTRESPLSQLYTAAYQEVSGLGDVPDRVGDDADEGLSAERLEAVNRALRRAAALEVAQLERYLPFLATTASATPFIGLFGTVWGVIAAFHGIGQQGSASLAVVAPGISEALIATAAGLGAAIPAVIGYNYFVNRVKHWATEMDGFTLDLLNLLSRPAPKVAR
;
A
#
# COMPACT_ATOMS: atom_id res chain seq x y z
N MET A 1 26.27 -30.59 10.56
CA MET A 1 24.86 -30.86 10.20
C MET A 1 23.93 -30.77 11.43
N PRO A 2 23.65 -29.57 12.00
CA PRO A 2 22.69 -29.41 13.10
C PRO A 2 21.28 -28.99 12.65
N THR A 3 21.14 -28.50 11.41
CA THR A 3 19.88 -27.96 10.88
C THR A 3 18.84 -29.04 10.59
N ASP A 4 19.25 -30.23 10.16
CA ASP A 4 18.31 -31.31 9.84
C ASP A 4 17.64 -31.89 11.08
N ALA A 5 18.35 -31.95 12.22
CA ALA A 5 17.80 -32.37 13.51
C ALA A 5 16.81 -31.34 14.09
N LEU A 6 17.07 -30.05 13.88
CA LEU A 6 16.13 -28.98 14.26
C LEU A 6 14.87 -28.98 13.38
N ASN A 7 15.01 -29.18 12.07
CA ASN A 7 13.87 -29.17 11.14
C ASN A 7 12.93 -30.35 11.38
N THR A 8 13.49 -31.56 11.57
CA THR A 8 12.72 -32.75 11.95
C THR A 8 12.05 -32.59 13.32
N GLY A 9 12.72 -31.96 14.28
CA GLY A 9 12.16 -31.67 15.61
C GLY A 9 11.01 -30.65 15.59
N ILE A 10 11.14 -29.54 14.86
CA ILE A 10 10.11 -28.49 14.79
C ILE A 10 8.86 -29.00 14.06
N LEU A 11 9.03 -29.71 12.93
CA LEU A 11 7.90 -30.30 12.21
C LEU A 11 7.20 -31.37 13.06
N ALA A 12 7.95 -32.20 13.79
CA ALA A 12 7.38 -33.19 14.70
C ALA A 12 6.65 -32.53 15.89
N LEU A 13 7.17 -31.44 16.44
CA LEU A 13 6.53 -30.64 17.49
C LEU A 13 5.20 -30.05 16.99
N VAL A 14 5.19 -29.44 15.80
CA VAL A 14 3.95 -28.90 15.21
C VAL A 14 2.94 -30.02 14.91
N TRP A 15 3.41 -31.17 14.43
CA TRP A 15 2.53 -32.31 14.13
C TRP A 15 1.93 -32.96 15.38
N ASN A 16 2.70 -33.05 16.47
CA ASN A 16 2.23 -33.59 17.75
C ASN A 16 1.50 -32.55 18.62
N SER A 17 1.50 -31.27 18.23
CA SER A 17 0.87 -30.22 19.01
C SER A 17 -0.64 -30.37 19.15
N GLY A 18 -1.15 -29.80 20.24
CA GLY A 18 -2.58 -29.76 20.52
C GLY A 18 -3.37 -29.04 19.41
N PRO A 19 -4.68 -29.36 19.24
CA PRO A 19 -5.49 -28.82 18.15
C PRO A 19 -5.52 -27.28 18.13
N ILE A 20 -5.47 -26.64 19.30
CA ILE A 20 -5.48 -25.17 19.41
C ILE A 20 -4.16 -24.56 18.94
N ALA A 21 -3.01 -25.16 19.26
CA ALA A 21 -1.71 -24.70 18.78
C ALA A 21 -1.63 -24.76 17.25
N LYS A 22 -2.14 -25.85 16.64
CA LYS A 22 -2.25 -25.99 15.18
C LYS A 22 -3.09 -24.90 14.55
N VAL A 23 -4.25 -24.58 15.14
CA VAL A 23 -5.12 -23.51 14.65
C VAL A 23 -4.43 -22.15 14.73
N VAL A 24 -3.78 -21.84 15.86
CA VAL A 24 -3.02 -20.59 16.05
C VAL A 24 -1.92 -20.48 14.99
N LEU A 25 -1.10 -21.51 14.81
CA LEU A 25 -0.03 -21.52 13.82
C LEU A 25 -0.56 -21.42 12.38
N ALA A 26 -1.67 -22.09 12.05
CA ALA A 26 -2.28 -22.01 10.73
C ALA A 26 -2.81 -20.59 10.43
N VAL A 27 -3.45 -19.95 11.41
CA VAL A 27 -3.92 -18.56 11.28
C VAL A 27 -2.73 -17.61 11.08
N LEU A 28 -1.70 -17.73 11.92
CA LEU A 28 -0.48 -16.92 11.80
C LEU A 28 0.22 -17.09 10.46
N LEU A 29 0.28 -18.34 9.96
CA LEU A 29 0.82 -18.64 8.64
C LEU A 29 0.00 -17.96 7.53
N GLY A 30 -1.33 -18.01 7.61
CA GLY A 30 -2.22 -17.32 6.67
C GLY A 30 -1.97 -15.81 6.64
N PHE A 31 -1.90 -15.18 7.81
CA PHE A 31 -1.55 -13.76 7.94
C PHE A 31 -0.18 -13.44 7.32
N SER A 32 0.84 -14.27 7.58
CA SER A 32 2.18 -14.09 7.04
C SER A 32 2.20 -14.19 5.51
N ILE A 33 1.56 -15.20 4.94
CA ILE A 33 1.50 -15.39 3.47
C ILE A 33 0.81 -14.20 2.79
N VAL A 34 -0.34 -13.77 3.32
CA VAL A 34 -1.07 -12.62 2.75
C VAL A 34 -0.25 -11.33 2.91
N SER A 35 0.40 -11.13 4.06
CA SER A 35 1.26 -9.97 4.29
C SER A 35 2.39 -9.89 3.27
N TRP A 36 3.13 -10.98 3.05
CA TRP A 36 4.19 -11.03 2.05
C TRP A 36 3.68 -10.81 0.63
N ALA A 37 2.54 -11.41 0.27
CA ALA A 37 1.93 -11.21 -1.04
C ALA A 37 1.59 -9.72 -1.28
N LEU A 38 0.99 -9.06 -0.29
CA LEU A 38 0.67 -7.63 -0.35
C LEU A 38 1.91 -6.75 -0.41
N ILE A 39 2.98 -7.09 0.33
CA ILE A 39 4.24 -6.35 0.30
C ILE A 39 4.86 -6.40 -1.11
N VAL A 40 4.91 -7.58 -1.73
CA VAL A 40 5.46 -7.75 -3.08
C VAL A 40 4.60 -7.02 -4.12
N ASP A 41 3.28 -7.19 -4.06
CA ASP A 41 2.34 -6.51 -4.96
C ASP A 41 2.50 -4.98 -4.87
N LYS A 42 2.52 -4.43 -3.65
CA LYS A 42 2.74 -2.99 -3.44
C LYS A 42 4.11 -2.54 -3.93
N ALA A 43 5.16 -3.31 -3.70
CA ALA A 43 6.50 -2.96 -4.20
C ALA A 43 6.53 -2.88 -5.73
N TRP A 44 5.84 -3.78 -6.42
CA TRP A 44 5.72 -3.74 -7.88
C TRP A 44 4.83 -2.59 -8.36
N GLN A 45 3.70 -2.34 -7.70
CA GLN A 45 2.82 -1.21 -7.97
C GLN A 45 3.59 0.12 -7.89
N PHE A 46 4.27 0.41 -6.78
CA PHE A 46 5.03 1.66 -6.63
C PHE A 46 6.18 1.80 -7.63
N ARG A 47 6.83 0.70 -8.01
CA ARG A 47 7.86 0.72 -9.08
C ARG A 47 7.26 1.09 -10.44
N ARG A 48 6.06 0.57 -10.75
CA ARG A 48 5.37 0.89 -12.01
C ARG A 48 4.83 2.32 -12.02
N ILE A 49 4.25 2.78 -10.91
CA ILE A 49 3.84 4.18 -10.72
C ILE A 49 5.02 5.12 -10.99
N HIS A 50 6.15 4.89 -10.34
CA HIS A 50 7.33 5.77 -10.49
C HIS A 50 7.83 5.82 -11.94
N ARG A 51 7.92 4.67 -12.61
CA ARG A 51 8.32 4.59 -14.02
C ARG A 51 7.36 5.35 -14.93
N GLN A 52 6.05 5.13 -14.78
CA GLN A 52 5.03 5.79 -15.60
C GLN A 52 4.96 7.30 -15.32
N THR A 53 5.17 7.73 -14.08
CA THR A 53 5.25 9.15 -13.74
C THR A 53 6.43 9.83 -14.42
N ILE A 54 7.61 9.21 -14.46
CA ILE A 54 8.78 9.78 -15.16
C ILE A 54 8.49 9.94 -16.65
N GLU A 55 7.89 8.92 -17.29
CA GLU A 55 7.52 8.95 -18.71
C GLU A 55 6.49 10.06 -19.01
N PHE A 56 5.47 10.18 -18.15
CA PHE A 56 4.47 11.24 -18.24
C PHE A 56 5.09 12.63 -18.07
N LEU A 57 5.88 12.84 -17.02
CA LEU A 57 6.50 14.13 -16.73
C LEU A 57 7.47 14.57 -17.82
N LYS A 58 8.17 13.64 -18.48
CA LYS A 58 8.99 13.96 -19.65
C LYS A 58 8.13 14.57 -20.76
N THR A 59 7.01 13.92 -21.08
CA THR A 59 6.09 14.42 -22.13
C THR A 59 5.44 15.75 -21.74
N PHE A 60 5.09 15.91 -20.46
CA PHE A 60 4.51 17.14 -19.92
C PHE A 60 5.50 18.32 -19.99
N ARG A 61 6.75 18.11 -19.56
CA ARG A 61 7.80 19.16 -19.53
C ARG A 61 8.34 19.53 -20.90
N GLU A 62 8.22 18.64 -21.89
CA GLU A 62 8.58 18.95 -23.29
C GLU A 62 7.66 20.01 -23.93
N GLY A 63 6.64 20.52 -23.22
CA GLY A 63 5.78 21.61 -23.71
C GLY A 63 4.95 21.20 -24.93
N ARG A 64 4.67 19.91 -25.07
CA ARG A 64 3.87 19.40 -26.20
C ARG A 64 2.42 19.88 -26.08
N ARG A 65 1.73 19.93 -27.22
CA ARG A 65 0.30 20.31 -27.29
C ARG A 65 -0.52 19.50 -26.26
N PRO A 66 -1.54 20.09 -25.60
CA PRO A 66 -2.34 19.42 -24.58
C PRO A 66 -2.93 18.07 -25.02
N SER A 67 -3.33 17.92 -26.28
CA SER A 67 -3.84 16.65 -26.84
C SER A 67 -2.79 15.52 -26.83
N ILE A 68 -1.51 15.85 -27.03
CA ILE A 68 -0.40 14.90 -26.99
C ILE A 68 -0.11 14.47 -25.54
N VAL A 69 -0.13 15.43 -24.62
CA VAL A 69 0.04 15.17 -23.18
C VAL A 69 -1.12 14.33 -22.65
N TYR A 70 -2.36 14.59 -23.10
CA TYR A 70 -3.53 13.76 -22.80
C TYR A 70 -3.38 12.34 -23.34
N GLY A 71 -2.89 12.19 -24.58
CA GLY A 71 -2.59 10.89 -25.16
C GLY A 71 -1.53 10.11 -24.36
N ALA A 72 -0.51 10.81 -23.81
CA ALA A 72 0.47 10.21 -22.93
C ALA A 72 -0.14 9.82 -21.58
N ALA A 73 -0.92 10.70 -20.95
CA ALA A 73 -1.63 10.44 -19.70
C ALA A 73 -2.50 9.18 -19.78
N ARG A 74 -3.18 8.96 -20.93
CA ARG A 74 -3.99 7.74 -21.16
C ARG A 74 -3.17 6.46 -21.32
N ARG A 75 -1.87 6.55 -21.64
CA ARG A 75 -0.95 5.41 -21.70
C ARG A 75 -0.30 5.13 -20.34
N THR A 76 -0.08 6.17 -19.54
CA THR A 76 0.54 6.12 -18.21
C THR A 76 -0.49 6.12 -17.07
N ARG A 77 -1.54 5.30 -17.18
CA ARG A 77 -2.69 5.31 -16.25
C ARG A 77 -2.38 4.97 -14.79
N GLU A 78 -1.25 4.33 -14.51
CA GLU A 78 -0.84 4.09 -13.13
C GLU A 78 -0.10 5.28 -12.51
N SER A 79 0.25 6.31 -13.28
CA SER A 79 0.78 7.54 -12.69
C SER A 79 -0.37 8.35 -12.10
N PRO A 80 -0.35 8.67 -10.79
CA PRO A 80 -1.34 9.57 -10.19
C PRO A 80 -1.36 10.93 -10.88
N LEU A 81 -0.20 11.43 -11.32
CA LEU A 81 -0.12 12.72 -12.03
C LEU A 81 -0.81 12.67 -13.40
N SER A 82 -0.73 11.54 -14.11
CA SER A 82 -1.46 11.35 -15.36
C SER A 82 -2.97 11.34 -15.16
N GLN A 83 -3.43 10.78 -14.03
CA GLN A 83 -4.84 10.73 -13.66
C GLN A 83 -5.37 12.12 -13.31
N LEU A 84 -4.59 12.92 -12.55
CA LEU A 84 -4.87 14.33 -12.31
C LEU A 84 -4.95 15.13 -13.61
N TYR A 85 -3.98 14.96 -14.51
CA TYR A 85 -4.00 15.64 -15.81
C TYR A 85 -5.23 15.25 -16.64
N THR A 86 -5.60 13.97 -16.66
CA THR A 86 -6.78 13.47 -17.35
C THR A 86 -8.05 14.11 -16.80
N ALA A 87 -8.18 14.20 -15.47
CA ALA A 87 -9.32 14.84 -14.81
C ALA A 87 -9.41 16.34 -15.14
N ALA A 88 -8.29 17.07 -15.07
CA ALA A 88 -8.25 18.48 -15.43
C ALA A 88 -8.58 18.70 -16.91
N TYR A 89 -8.01 17.90 -17.81
CA TYR A 89 -8.26 18.01 -19.25
C TYR A 89 -9.72 17.73 -19.60
N GLN A 90 -10.34 16.72 -18.97
CA GLN A 90 -11.76 16.41 -19.16
C GLN A 90 -12.67 17.51 -18.63
N GLU A 91 -12.36 18.11 -17.48
CA GLU A 91 -13.14 19.23 -16.94
C GLU A 91 -13.07 20.46 -17.86
N VAL A 92 -11.88 20.77 -18.37
CA VAL A 92 -11.68 21.88 -19.33
C VAL A 92 -12.39 21.59 -20.66
N SER A 93 -12.41 20.33 -21.12
CA SER A 93 -12.98 19.96 -22.43
C SER A 93 -14.49 19.66 -22.41
N GLY A 94 -15.04 19.24 -21.27
CA GLY A 94 -16.44 18.85 -21.12
C GLY A 94 -17.41 20.04 -21.03
N LEU A 95 -16.89 21.25 -20.77
CA LEU A 95 -17.67 22.49 -20.65
C LEU A 95 -17.90 23.22 -21.99
N GLY A 96 -17.65 22.56 -23.13
CA GLY A 96 -17.82 23.10 -24.48
C GLY A 96 -16.54 23.71 -25.03
N ASP A 97 -16.18 23.25 -26.24
CA ASP A 97 -15.01 23.62 -27.05
C ASP A 97 -13.68 23.68 -26.27
N VAL A 98 -12.82 22.67 -26.45
CA VAL A 98 -11.40 22.99 -26.67
C VAL A 98 -11.33 23.26 -28.16
N PRO A 99 -11.45 24.52 -28.63
CA PRO A 99 -11.03 24.75 -29.99
C PRO A 99 -9.55 24.36 -30.00
N ASP A 100 -9.10 23.75 -31.09
CA ASP A 100 -7.69 23.69 -31.47
C ASP A 100 -7.08 25.12 -31.68
N ARG A 101 -7.69 26.15 -31.07
CA ARG A 101 -7.33 27.57 -31.05
C ARG A 101 -6.77 27.90 -29.67
N VAL A 102 -5.51 27.52 -29.46
CA VAL A 102 -4.58 28.42 -28.76
C VAL A 102 -4.18 29.55 -29.74
N GLY A 103 -5.13 30.06 -30.54
CA GLY A 103 -4.83 30.59 -31.86
C GLY A 103 -5.53 31.88 -32.28
N ASP A 104 -6.74 32.21 -31.79
CA ASP A 104 -7.43 33.44 -32.25
C ASP A 104 -7.98 34.34 -31.13
N ASP A 105 -8.38 33.81 -29.95
CA ASP A 105 -8.89 34.62 -28.81
C ASP A 105 -8.14 34.31 -27.50
N ALA A 106 -6.83 34.07 -27.57
CA ALA A 106 -5.99 33.61 -26.46
C ALA A 106 -5.49 34.76 -25.54
N ASP A 107 -6.28 35.81 -25.31
CA ASP A 107 -5.83 36.98 -24.52
C ASP A 107 -6.18 36.91 -23.02
N GLU A 108 -7.08 36.01 -22.59
CA GLU A 108 -7.42 35.81 -21.17
C GLU A 108 -7.33 34.32 -20.78
N GLY A 109 -6.70 34.02 -19.64
CA GLY A 109 -6.66 32.66 -19.07
C GLY A 109 -8.05 32.15 -18.69
N LEU A 110 -8.14 30.94 -18.09
CA LEU A 110 -9.44 30.44 -17.62
C LEU A 110 -10.08 31.40 -16.62
N SER A 111 -11.41 31.61 -16.73
CA SER A 111 -12.16 32.38 -15.74
C SER A 111 -12.03 31.76 -14.35
N ALA A 112 -12.17 32.59 -13.30
CA ALA A 112 -12.07 32.14 -11.90
C ALA A 112 -13.02 30.96 -11.61
N GLU A 113 -14.26 31.01 -12.12
CA GLU A 113 -15.24 29.93 -11.96
C GLU A 113 -14.79 28.61 -12.60
N ARG A 114 -14.18 28.66 -13.79
CA ARG A 114 -13.63 27.47 -14.47
C ARG A 114 -12.41 26.92 -13.74
N LEU A 115 -11.54 27.80 -13.25
CA LEU A 115 -10.36 27.41 -12.47
C LEU A 115 -10.76 26.73 -11.16
N GLU A 116 -11.81 27.21 -10.50
CA GLU A 116 -12.39 26.56 -9.32
C GLU A 116 -12.97 25.18 -9.65
N ALA A 117 -13.69 25.03 -10.76
CA ALA A 117 -14.22 23.74 -11.21
C ALA A 117 -13.08 22.72 -11.44
N VAL A 118 -12.02 23.13 -12.13
CA VAL A 118 -10.82 22.31 -12.35
C VAL A 118 -10.13 21.95 -11.03
N ASN A 119 -9.97 22.90 -10.11
CA ASN A 119 -9.39 22.64 -8.78
C ASN A 119 -10.22 21.61 -8.00
N ARG A 120 -11.55 21.69 -8.04
CA ARG A 120 -12.42 20.68 -7.42
C ARG A 120 -12.24 19.30 -8.06
N ALA A 121 -12.17 19.23 -9.39
CA ALA A 121 -11.93 17.98 -10.12
C ALA A 121 -10.57 17.36 -9.77
N LEU A 122 -9.51 18.18 -9.71
CA LEU A 122 -8.16 17.77 -9.33
C LEU A 122 -8.10 17.24 -7.88
N ARG A 123 -8.70 17.95 -6.93
CA ARG A 123 -8.76 17.51 -5.53
C ARG A 123 -9.51 16.18 -5.39
N ARG A 124 -10.61 16.01 -6.13
CA ARG A 124 -11.37 14.75 -6.15
C ARG A 124 -10.52 13.62 -6.73
N ALA A 125 -9.83 13.86 -7.84
CA ALA A 125 -8.95 12.87 -8.46
C ALA A 125 -7.80 12.48 -7.51
N ALA A 126 -7.14 13.46 -6.89
CA ALA A 126 -6.07 13.21 -5.92
C ALA A 126 -6.56 12.37 -4.73
N ALA A 127 -7.73 12.67 -4.17
CA ALA A 127 -8.30 11.89 -3.08
C ALA A 127 -8.59 10.43 -3.47
N LEU A 128 -9.09 10.20 -4.69
CA LEU A 128 -9.33 8.85 -5.22
C LEU A 128 -8.02 8.08 -5.43
N GLU A 129 -7.00 8.73 -5.97
CA GLU A 129 -5.67 8.12 -6.15
C GLU A 129 -5.02 7.80 -4.81
N VAL A 130 -5.08 8.69 -3.80
CA VAL A 130 -4.60 8.39 -2.44
C VAL A 130 -5.32 7.16 -1.88
N ALA A 131 -6.65 7.11 -1.95
CA ALA A 131 -7.42 5.97 -1.46
C ALA A 131 -7.04 4.66 -2.18
N GLN A 132 -6.73 4.72 -3.48
CA GLN A 132 -6.26 3.57 -4.25
C GLN A 132 -4.86 3.12 -3.82
N LEU A 133 -3.94 4.06 -3.55
CA LEU A 133 -2.59 3.75 -3.06
C LEU A 133 -2.61 3.18 -1.63
N GLU A 134 -3.55 3.60 -0.79
CA GLU A 134 -3.74 3.08 0.58
C GLU A 134 -4.41 1.70 0.62
N ARG A 135 -5.04 1.27 -0.48
CA ARG A 135 -5.71 -0.03 -0.56
C ARG A 135 -4.80 -1.15 -0.05
N TYR A 136 -5.32 -1.99 0.84
CA TYR A 136 -4.64 -3.11 1.50
C TYR A 136 -3.61 -2.75 2.59
N LEU A 137 -3.17 -1.50 2.73
CA LEU A 137 -2.33 -1.10 3.86
C LEU A 137 -3.00 -1.35 5.23
N PRO A 138 -4.32 -1.17 5.40
CA PRO A 138 -4.99 -1.52 6.65
C PRO A 138 -4.81 -2.99 7.04
N PHE A 139 -4.74 -3.92 6.07
CA PHE A 139 -4.51 -5.33 6.37
C PHE A 139 -3.10 -5.56 6.93
N LEU A 140 -2.07 -4.89 6.38
CA LEU A 140 -0.72 -4.95 6.94
C LEU A 140 -0.68 -4.36 8.36
N ALA A 141 -1.40 -3.26 8.61
CA ALA A 141 -1.52 -2.68 9.94
C ALA A 141 -2.20 -3.63 10.94
N THR A 142 -3.31 -4.26 10.53
CA THR A 142 -4.00 -5.27 11.35
C THR A 142 -3.12 -6.49 11.59
N THR A 143 -2.37 -6.95 10.58
CA THR A 143 -1.44 -8.07 10.74
C THR A 143 -0.36 -7.72 11.78
N ALA A 144 0.23 -6.54 11.65
CA ALA A 144 1.24 -6.03 12.58
C ALA A 144 0.74 -5.93 14.02
N SER A 145 -0.51 -5.51 14.23
CA SER A 145 -1.06 -5.33 15.57
C SER A 145 -1.67 -6.60 16.16
N ALA A 146 -2.33 -7.45 15.37
CA ALA A 146 -3.08 -8.59 15.87
C ALA A 146 -2.22 -9.86 16.04
N THR A 147 -1.29 -10.14 15.12
CA THR A 147 -0.53 -11.40 15.14
C THR A 147 0.35 -11.62 16.37
N PRO A 148 0.94 -10.60 17.02
CA PRO A 148 1.62 -10.78 18.31
C PRO A 148 0.66 -11.28 19.40
N PHE A 149 -0.57 -10.77 19.45
CA PHE A 149 -1.56 -11.19 20.44
C PHE A 149 -2.11 -12.59 20.14
N ILE A 150 -2.24 -12.96 18.86
CA ILE A 150 -2.59 -14.33 18.46
C ILE A 150 -1.48 -15.31 18.90
N GLY A 151 -0.20 -14.95 18.74
CA GLY A 151 0.93 -15.73 19.24
C GLY A 151 0.94 -15.83 20.77
N LEU A 152 0.73 -14.71 21.46
CA LEU A 152 0.60 -14.67 22.92
C LEU A 152 -0.54 -15.57 23.43
N PHE A 153 -1.69 -15.54 22.77
CA PHE A 153 -2.79 -16.46 23.07
C PHE A 153 -2.35 -17.92 22.95
N GLY A 154 -1.60 -18.27 21.91
CA GLY A 154 -0.99 -19.58 21.75
C GLY A 154 -0.09 -19.97 22.94
N THR A 155 0.74 -19.04 23.42
CA THR A 155 1.56 -19.31 24.62
C THR A 155 0.73 -19.54 25.87
N VAL A 156 -0.27 -18.69 26.13
CA VAL A 156 -1.12 -18.80 27.32
C VAL A 156 -1.84 -20.15 27.31
N TRP A 157 -2.37 -20.55 26.16
CA TRP A 157 -3.03 -21.84 26.03
C TRP A 157 -2.09 -23.02 26.25
N GLY A 158 -0.89 -23.00 25.64
CA GLY A 158 0.09 -24.08 25.81
C GLY A 158 0.57 -24.22 27.26
N VAL A 159 0.72 -23.10 27.98
CA VAL A 159 1.02 -23.11 29.43
C VAL A 159 -0.14 -23.72 30.23
N ILE A 160 -1.39 -23.35 29.96
CA ILE A 160 -2.57 -23.95 30.60
C ILE A 160 -2.62 -25.46 30.35
N ALA A 161 -2.38 -25.90 29.11
CA ALA A 161 -2.36 -27.32 28.75
C ALA A 161 -1.25 -28.09 29.49
N ALA A 162 -0.06 -27.50 29.62
CA ALA A 162 1.06 -28.11 30.35
C ALA A 162 0.74 -28.28 31.85
N PHE A 163 0.16 -27.25 32.50
CA PHE A 163 -0.25 -27.35 33.90
C PHE A 163 -1.40 -28.35 34.12
N HIS A 164 -2.34 -28.43 33.17
CA HIS A 164 -3.40 -29.43 33.21
C HIS A 164 -2.83 -30.86 33.15
N GLY A 165 -1.82 -31.08 32.30
CA GLY A 165 -1.10 -32.37 32.22
C GLY A 165 -0.42 -32.77 33.53
N ILE A 166 0.23 -31.83 34.23
CA ILE A 166 0.78 -32.07 35.57
C ILE A 166 -0.32 -32.52 36.54
N GLY A 167 -1.45 -31.83 36.55
CA GLY A 167 -2.57 -32.13 37.44
C GLY A 167 -3.16 -33.52 37.23
N GLN A 168 -3.21 -34.00 35.97
CA GLN A 168 -3.68 -35.35 35.65
C GLN A 168 -2.68 -36.45 36.02
N GLN A 169 -1.38 -36.21 35.83
CA GLN A 169 -0.34 -37.22 36.08
C GLN A 169 0.16 -37.23 37.53
N GLY A 170 -0.14 -36.20 38.32
CA GLY A 170 0.33 -36.06 39.69
C GLY A 170 1.85 -35.88 39.83
N SER A 171 2.56 -35.64 38.71
CA SER A 171 4.01 -35.49 38.67
C SER A 171 4.41 -34.27 37.85
N ALA A 172 5.20 -33.40 38.46
CA ALA A 172 5.72 -32.18 37.85
C ALA A 172 7.11 -32.40 37.22
N SER A 173 7.27 -33.45 36.39
CA SER A 173 8.55 -33.72 35.73
C SER A 173 8.74 -32.83 34.48
N LEU A 174 9.99 -32.41 34.23
CA LEU A 174 10.32 -31.61 33.04
C LEU A 174 9.93 -32.31 31.73
N ALA A 175 10.03 -33.63 31.67
CA ALA A 175 9.64 -34.40 30.49
C ALA A 175 8.15 -34.26 30.13
N VAL A 176 7.29 -33.99 31.12
CA VAL A 176 5.84 -33.87 30.93
C VAL A 176 5.44 -32.49 30.44
N VAL A 177 6.13 -31.43 30.90
CA VAL A 177 5.78 -30.04 30.57
C VAL A 177 6.57 -29.45 29.41
N ALA A 178 7.80 -29.94 29.16
CA ALA A 178 8.69 -29.36 28.16
C ALA A 178 8.08 -29.30 26.75
N PRO A 179 7.34 -30.31 26.25
CA PRO A 179 6.71 -30.23 24.93
C PRO A 179 5.68 -29.09 24.83
N GLY A 180 4.75 -28.99 25.80
CA GLY A 180 3.70 -27.98 25.77
C GLY A 180 4.22 -26.54 25.90
N ILE A 181 5.28 -26.33 26.69
CA ILE A 181 5.95 -25.03 26.80
C ILE A 181 6.71 -24.70 25.51
N SER A 182 7.38 -25.67 24.89
CA SER A 182 8.09 -25.45 23.62
C SER A 182 7.13 -25.06 22.49
N GLU A 183 6.00 -25.76 22.36
CA GLU A 183 4.94 -25.43 21.39
C GLU A 183 4.37 -24.02 21.61
N ALA A 184 4.10 -23.67 22.87
CA ALA A 184 3.70 -22.32 23.26
C ALA A 184 4.69 -21.28 22.73
N LEU A 185 5.98 -21.43 23.01
CA LEU A 185 7.01 -20.48 22.60
C LEU A 185 7.12 -20.34 21.07
N ILE A 186 6.92 -21.43 20.32
CA ILE A 186 6.89 -21.40 18.85
C ILE A 186 5.73 -20.52 18.35
N ALA A 187 4.55 -20.58 18.99
CA ALA A 187 3.40 -19.75 18.59
C ALA A 187 3.70 -18.24 18.70
N THR A 188 4.36 -17.81 19.78
CA THR A 188 4.77 -16.40 19.93
C THR A 188 5.85 -16.02 18.93
N ALA A 189 6.85 -16.87 18.71
CA ALA A 189 7.88 -16.63 17.71
C ALA A 189 7.26 -16.49 16.30
N ALA A 190 6.30 -17.34 15.94
CA ALA A 190 5.55 -17.26 14.69
C ALA A 190 4.72 -15.98 14.61
N GLY A 191 4.09 -15.55 15.71
CA GLY A 191 3.35 -14.29 15.79
C GLY A 191 4.22 -13.08 15.48
N LEU A 192 5.39 -13.01 16.11
CA LEU A 192 6.38 -11.96 15.83
C LEU A 192 6.93 -12.05 14.39
N GLY A 193 7.15 -13.27 13.88
CA GLY A 193 7.58 -13.52 12.51
C GLY A 193 6.60 -13.02 11.45
N ALA A 194 5.29 -13.03 11.73
CA ALA A 194 4.28 -12.43 10.87
C ALA A 194 4.16 -10.90 11.08
N ALA A 195 4.26 -10.42 12.32
CA ALA A 195 4.07 -9.02 12.67
C ALA A 195 5.18 -8.10 12.16
N ILE A 196 6.45 -8.51 12.31
CA ILE A 196 7.62 -7.66 12.02
C ILE A 196 7.68 -7.26 10.53
N PRO A 197 7.58 -8.19 9.56
CA PRO A 197 7.53 -7.82 8.16
C PRO A 197 6.32 -6.95 7.82
N ALA A 198 5.16 -7.23 8.42
CA ALA A 198 3.93 -6.47 8.18
C ALA A 198 4.06 -5.00 8.64
N VAL A 199 4.63 -4.75 9.82
CA VAL A 199 4.81 -3.38 10.33
C VAL A 199 5.84 -2.59 9.51
N ILE A 200 6.93 -3.24 9.09
CA ILE A 200 7.94 -2.63 8.21
C ILE A 200 7.32 -2.26 6.86
N GLY A 201 6.60 -3.21 6.25
CA GLY A 201 5.90 -2.99 4.99
C GLY A 201 4.87 -1.87 5.08
N TYR A 202 4.00 -1.90 6.10
CA TYR A 202 3.00 -0.87 6.34
C TYR A 202 3.62 0.53 6.45
N ASN A 203 4.62 0.71 7.31
CA ASN A 203 5.28 2.00 7.52
C ASN A 203 5.98 2.50 6.24
N TYR A 204 6.63 1.60 5.51
CA TYR A 204 7.28 1.93 4.25
C TYR A 204 6.27 2.45 3.22
N PHE A 205 5.15 1.74 3.03
CA PHE A 205 4.17 2.12 2.00
C PHE A 205 3.32 3.33 2.42
N VAL A 206 2.96 3.49 3.69
CA VAL A 206 2.28 4.71 4.17
C VAL A 206 3.10 5.96 3.89
N ASN A 207 4.42 5.91 4.13
CA ASN A 207 5.29 7.04 3.81
C ASN A 207 5.37 7.30 2.30
N ARG A 208 5.30 6.26 1.47
CA ARG A 208 5.23 6.41 0.01
C ARG A 208 3.91 7.01 -0.47
N VAL A 209 2.78 6.61 0.11
CA VAL A 209 1.48 7.25 -0.15
C VAL A 209 1.56 8.74 0.15
N LYS A 210 2.06 9.12 1.33
CA LYS A 210 2.21 10.53 1.73
C LYS A 210 3.07 11.31 0.74
N HIS A 211 4.20 10.74 0.31
CA HIS A 211 5.04 11.37 -0.70
C HIS A 211 4.27 11.62 -2.01
N TRP A 212 3.53 10.63 -2.52
CA TRP A 212 2.72 10.80 -3.73
C TRP A 212 1.56 11.79 -3.56
N ALA A 213 0.96 11.87 -2.38
CA ALA A 213 -0.04 12.89 -2.06
C ALA A 213 0.56 14.30 -2.19
N THR A 214 1.75 14.53 -1.64
CA THR A 214 2.47 15.81 -1.79
C THR A 214 2.82 16.12 -3.24
N GLU A 215 3.27 15.12 -4.03
CA GLU A 215 3.54 15.31 -5.47
C GLU A 215 2.27 15.69 -6.25
N MET A 216 1.12 15.09 -5.91
CA MET A 216 -0.17 15.43 -6.52
C MET A 216 -0.63 16.84 -6.17
N ASP A 217 -0.44 17.28 -4.92
CA ASP A 217 -0.75 18.64 -4.49
C ASP A 217 0.12 19.66 -5.24
N GLY A 218 1.43 19.40 -5.35
CA GLY A 218 2.36 20.23 -6.13
C GLY A 218 1.95 20.31 -7.60
N PHE A 219 1.67 19.17 -8.22
CA PHE A 219 1.24 19.11 -9.61
C PHE A 219 -0.11 19.80 -9.85
N THR A 220 -1.03 19.74 -8.88
CA THR A 220 -2.30 20.47 -8.93
C THR A 220 -2.05 21.97 -8.99
N LEU A 221 -1.16 22.51 -8.15
CA LEU A 221 -0.79 23.93 -8.18
C LEU A 221 -0.14 24.32 -9.50
N ASP A 222 0.77 23.50 -10.02
CA ASP A 222 1.41 23.74 -11.31
C ASP A 222 0.39 23.79 -12.46
N LEU A 223 -0.57 22.85 -12.48
CA LEU A 223 -1.64 22.85 -13.49
C LEU A 223 -2.54 24.07 -13.38
N LEU A 224 -2.96 24.46 -12.18
CA LEU A 224 -3.80 25.64 -11.98
C LEU A 224 -3.06 26.91 -12.42
N ASN A 225 -1.76 27.02 -12.13
CA ASN A 225 -0.92 28.13 -12.58
C ASN A 225 -0.74 28.16 -14.10
N LEU A 226 -0.65 27.01 -14.76
CA LEU A 226 -0.58 26.94 -16.22
C LEU A 226 -1.89 27.36 -16.87
N LEU A 227 -3.03 27.02 -16.27
CA LEU A 227 -4.36 27.35 -16.77
C LEU A 227 -4.79 28.80 -16.47
N SER A 228 -4.21 29.42 -15.44
CA SER A 228 -4.48 30.82 -15.07
C SER A 228 -3.63 31.83 -15.86
N ARG A 229 -2.51 31.42 -16.46
CA ARG A 229 -1.65 32.30 -17.27
C ARG A 229 -2.26 32.55 -18.66
N PRO A 230 -2.43 33.81 -19.10
CA PRO A 230 -2.77 34.12 -20.48
C PRO A 230 -1.63 33.71 -21.42
N ALA A 231 -1.95 33.30 -22.65
CA ALA A 231 -0.95 32.85 -23.62
C ALA A 231 0.04 33.98 -23.95
N PRO A 232 1.35 33.71 -24.07
CA PRO A 232 2.29 34.74 -24.47
C PRO A 232 1.97 35.21 -25.88
N LYS A 233 1.72 36.52 -26.06
CA LYS A 233 1.62 37.14 -27.38
C LYS A 233 2.89 36.83 -28.16
N VAL A 234 2.79 36.00 -29.20
CA VAL A 234 3.86 35.85 -30.18
C VAL A 234 4.00 37.21 -30.85
N ALA A 235 5.05 37.96 -30.51
CA ALA A 235 5.38 39.20 -31.19
C ALA A 235 5.65 38.87 -32.66
N ARG A 236 4.76 39.32 -33.55
CA ARG A 236 4.95 39.28 -35.00
C ARG A 236 6.01 40.30 -35.41
#